data_AF-A3ZTX1-F1
#
_entry.id   AF-A3ZTX1-F1
#
_cell.length_a   1.000
_cell.length_b   1.000
_cell.length_c   1.000
_cell.angle_alpha   90.00
_cell.angle_beta   90.00
_cell.angle_gamma   90.00
#
_symmetry.space_group_name_H-M   'P 1'
#
loop_
_entity.id
_entity.type
_entity.pdbx_description
1 polymer ?
#
loop_
_entity_poly.entity_id
_entity_poly.type
_entity_poly.pdbx_seq_one_letter_code
_entity_poly.pdbx_strand_id
1 'polypeptide(L)' 'MVKRQAWMKAALVCGMTVIAAAATGCQIDVGGQTLPSPYYMTDDVQYYPKGPEFILQREADQMQATLAEQAELQGEGY' A
#
# COMPACT_ATOMS: atom_id res chain seq x y z
N MET A 1 -15.44 57.82 -0.69
CA MET A 1 -16.07 56.53 -1.08
C MET A 1 -15.06 55.49 -1.60
N VAL A 2 -14.13 55.88 -2.49
CA VAL A 2 -13.14 54.97 -3.12
C VAL A 2 -12.23 54.23 -2.12
N LYS A 3 -11.77 54.90 -1.05
CA LYS A 3 -10.88 54.30 -0.05
C LYS A 3 -11.53 53.11 0.67
N ARG A 4 -12.79 53.24 1.12
CA ARG A 4 -13.54 52.14 1.78
C ARG A 4 -13.73 50.94 0.84
N GLN A 5 -13.98 51.20 -0.44
CA GLN A 5 -14.10 50.15 -1.44
C GLN A 5 -12.77 49.42 -1.70
N ALA A 6 -11.64 50.13 -1.66
CA ALA A 6 -10.32 49.52 -1.77
C ALA A 6 -10.01 48.58 -0.60
N TRP A 7 -10.31 48.99 0.64
CA TRP A 7 -10.14 48.15 1.83
C TRP A 7 -11.05 46.90 1.82
N MET A 8 -12.31 47.05 1.40
CA MET A 8 -13.22 45.91 1.26
C MET A 8 -12.75 44.90 0.22
N LYS A 9 -12.25 45.37 -0.94
CA LYS A 9 -11.70 44.50 -1.99
C LYS A 9 -10.43 43.79 -1.52
N ALA A 10 -9.54 44.49 -0.82
CA ALA A 10 -8.33 43.90 -0.26
C ALA A 10 -8.66 42.80 0.77
N ALA A 11 -9.61 43.07 1.67
CA ALA A 11 -10.07 42.08 2.66
C ALA A 11 -10.69 40.85 1.99
N LEU A 12 -11.49 41.04 0.94
CA LEU A 12 -12.13 39.95 0.21
C LEU A 12 -11.10 39.08 -0.54
N VAL A 13 -10.12 39.69 -1.19
CA VAL A 13 -9.02 38.98 -1.88
C VAL A 13 -8.18 38.20 -0.86
N CYS A 14 -7.76 38.83 0.24
CA CYS A 14 -6.99 38.15 1.28
C CYS A 14 -7.76 36.97 1.91
N GLY A 15 -9.06 37.15 2.20
CA GLY A 15 -9.91 36.09 2.73
C GLY A 15 -10.01 34.91 1.77
N MET A 16 -10.25 35.17 0.48
CA MET A 16 -10.29 34.14 -0.55
C MET A 16 -8.96 33.38 -0.67
N THR A 17 -7.82 34.09 -0.62
CA THR A 17 -6.50 33.43 -0.74
C THR A 17 -6.20 32.51 0.44
N VAL A 18 -6.60 32.89 1.65
CA VAL A 18 -6.40 32.05 2.84
C VAL A 18 -7.29 30.80 2.78
N ILE A 19 -8.54 30.94 2.36
CA ILE A 19 -9.47 29.81 2.19
C ILE A 19 -8.95 28.86 1.11
N ALA A 20 -8.48 29.38 -0.03
CA ALA A 20 -7.94 28.56 -1.11
C ALA A 20 -6.69 27.78 -0.65
N ALA A 21 -5.78 28.42 0.08
CA ALA A 21 -4.58 27.77 0.61
C ALA A 21 -4.92 26.68 1.65
N ALA A 22 -5.98 26.86 2.45
CA ALA A 22 -6.44 25.84 3.40
C ALA A 22 -7.21 24.69 2.73
N ALA A 23 -7.83 24.94 1.57
CA ALA A 23 -8.53 23.92 0.78
C ALA A 23 -7.57 23.03 -0.04
N THR A 24 -6.37 23.53 -0.35
CA THR A 24 -5.30 22.74 -0.95
C THR A 24 -4.50 22.03 0.15
N GLY A 25 -4.49 20.69 0.16
CA GLY A 25 -3.64 19.94 1.08
C GLY A 25 -2.15 20.12 0.77
N CYS A 26 -1.29 19.99 1.79
CA CYS A 26 0.15 19.86 1.58
C CYS A 26 0.42 18.46 1.00
N GLN A 27 0.81 18.41 -0.27
CA GLN A 27 1.32 17.20 -0.89
C GLN A 27 2.54 16.70 -0.09
N ILE A 28 2.49 15.44 0.37
CA ILE A 28 3.53 14.87 1.23
C ILE A 28 4.56 14.16 0.34
N ASP A 29 5.82 14.56 0.45
CA ASP A 29 6.97 13.88 -0.15
C ASP A 29 7.75 13.13 0.93
N VAL A 30 7.94 11.83 0.76
CA VAL A 30 8.76 11.01 1.65
C VAL A 30 9.77 10.24 0.82
N GLY A 31 11.06 10.40 1.13
CA GLY A 31 12.13 9.70 0.44
C GLY A 31 12.29 10.07 -1.04
N GLY A 32 11.86 11.27 -1.46
CA GLY A 32 11.88 11.70 -2.86
C GLY A 32 10.72 11.19 -3.70
N GLN A 33 9.70 10.60 -3.05
CA GLN A 33 8.45 10.21 -3.70
C GLN A 33 7.27 10.95 -3.08
N THR A 34 6.46 11.53 -3.96
CA THR A 34 5.17 12.12 -3.61
C THR A 34 4.15 11.03 -3.37
N LEU A 35 3.61 10.96 -2.15
CA LEU A 35 2.70 9.90 -1.75
C LEU A 35 1.27 10.17 -2.28
N PRO A 36 0.55 9.13 -2.75
CA PRO A 36 -0.82 9.25 -3.27
C PRO A 36 -1.84 9.80 -2.27
N SER A 37 -1.62 9.59 -0.97
CA SER A 37 -2.50 10.06 0.10
C SER A 37 -1.69 10.47 1.34
N PRO A 38 -2.22 11.37 2.19
CA PRO A 38 -1.54 11.79 3.43
C PRO A 38 -1.37 10.65 4.44
N TYR A 39 -2.19 9.62 4.33
CA TYR A 39 -2.20 8.47 5.22
C TYR A 39 -1.49 7.26 4.61
N TYR A 40 -0.83 7.39 3.46
CA TYR A 40 -0.26 6.26 2.72
C TYR A 40 0.64 5.31 3.55
N MET A 41 1.32 5.83 4.58
CA MET A 41 2.15 5.01 5.48
C MET A 41 1.37 4.26 6.56
N THR A 42 0.17 4.74 6.89
CA THR A 42 -0.71 4.18 7.93
C THR A 42 -1.98 3.55 7.38
N ASP A 43 -2.27 3.78 6.10
CA ASP A 43 -3.39 3.22 5.36
C ASP A 43 -3.17 1.70 5.23
N ASP A 44 -4.26 0.96 5.39
CA ASP A 44 -4.20 -0.47 5.62
C ASP A 44 -3.52 -1.19 4.45
N VAL A 45 -2.91 -2.33 4.77
CA VAL A 45 -2.18 -3.24 3.90
C VAL A 45 -2.69 -3.18 2.45
N GLN A 46 -1.86 -2.71 1.52
CA GLN A 46 -2.08 -2.95 0.08
C GLN A 46 -2.42 -4.42 -0.07
N TYR A 47 -3.63 -4.76 -0.51
CA TYR A 47 -4.10 -6.14 -0.56
C TYR A 47 -3.04 -7.05 -1.22
N TYR A 48 -2.37 -7.85 -0.38
CA TYR A 48 -1.47 -8.90 -0.85
C TYR A 48 -2.29 -10.18 -0.83
N PRO A 49 -2.67 -10.74 -2.00
CA PRO A 49 -3.33 -12.03 -1.99
C PRO A 49 -2.44 -13.01 -1.24
N LYS A 50 -3.06 -13.94 -0.49
CA LYS A 50 -2.31 -15.03 0.14
C LYS A 50 -1.42 -15.65 -0.94
N GLY A 51 -0.15 -15.88 -0.58
CA GLY A 51 0.85 -16.44 -1.51
C GLY A 51 0.30 -17.70 -2.20
N PRO A 52 0.82 -18.05 -3.38
CA PRO A 52 0.28 -19.13 -4.18
C PRO A 52 0.15 -20.40 -3.32
N GLU A 53 -1.08 -20.90 -3.16
CA GLU A 53 -1.31 -22.14 -2.45
C GLU A 53 -0.62 -23.29 -3.20
N PHE A 54 0.01 -24.21 -2.48
CA PHE A 54 0.63 -25.38 -3.10
C PHE A 54 -0.47 -26.39 -3.48
N ILE A 55 -0.99 -26.25 -4.70
CA ILE A 55 -2.14 -27.02 -5.22
C ILE A 55 -1.85 -28.53 -5.25
N LEU A 56 -0.56 -28.92 -5.36
CA LEU A 56 -0.12 -30.29 -5.59
C LEU A 56 0.28 -31.03 -4.30
N GLN A 57 -0.31 -30.68 -3.16
CA GLN A 57 0.02 -31.32 -1.88
C GLN A 57 -0.11 -32.84 -1.94
N ARG A 58 -1.17 -33.35 -2.56
CA ARG A 58 -1.37 -34.81 -2.71
C ARG A 58 -0.28 -35.49 -3.52
N GLU A 59 0.24 -34.81 -4.55
CA GLU A 59 1.31 -35.38 -5.39
C GLU A 59 2.64 -35.37 -4.65
N ALA A 60 2.92 -34.32 -3.86
CA ALA A 60 4.08 -34.28 -2.97
C ALA A 60 4.03 -35.36 -1.89
N ASP A 61 2.87 -35.57 -1.27
CA ASP A 61 2.67 -36.60 -0.25
C ASP A 61 2.85 -38.01 -0.86
N GLN A 62 2.32 -38.24 -2.07
CA GLN A 62 2.49 -39.51 -2.78
C GLN A 62 3.96 -39.74 -3.17
N MET A 63 4.66 -38.71 -3.64
CA MET A 63 6.09 -38.79 -3.93
C MET A 63 6.90 -39.13 -2.68
N GLN A 64 6.57 -38.54 -1.53
CA GLN A 64 7.22 -38.88 -0.26
C GLN A 64 6.98 -40.33 0.15
N ALA A 65 5.75 -40.83 0.03
CA ALA A 65 5.42 -42.21 0.35
C ALA A 65 6.21 -43.20 -0.53
N THR A 66 6.27 -42.96 -1.85
CA THR A 66 7.04 -43.80 -2.77
C THR A 66 8.54 -43.78 -2.46
N LEU A 67 9.09 -42.61 -2.10
CA LEU A 67 10.50 -42.50 -1.72
C LEU A 67 10.81 -43.25 -0.42
N ALA A 68 9.90 -43.23 0.56
CA ALA A 68 10.03 -43.98 1.80
C ALA A 68 10.01 -45.49 1.56
N GLU A 69 9.07 -45.98 0.75
CA GLU A 69 8.99 -47.40 0.37
C GLU A 69 10.25 -47.87 -0.38
N GLN A 70 10.77 -47.06 -1.30
CA GLN A 70 12.03 -47.35 -2.00
C GLN A 70 13.23 -47.40 -1.05
N ALA A 71 13.27 -46.53 -0.04
CA ALA A 71 14.33 -46.53 0.97
C ALA A 71 14.26 -47.77 1.88
N GLU A 72 13.07 -48.24 2.24
CA GLU A 72 12.88 -49.47 3.01
C GLU A 72 13.31 -50.70 2.21
N LEU A 73 12.91 -50.80 0.94
CA LEU A 73 13.31 -51.90 0.04
C LEU A 73 14.82 -51.91 -0.24
N GLN A 74 15.46 -50.74 -0.36
CA GLN A 74 16.92 -50.65 -0.46
C GLN A 74 17.63 -51.00 0.85
N GLY A 75 16.98 -50.85 2.01
CA GLY A 75 17.50 -51.22 3.32
C GLY A 75 17.40 -52.71 3.64
N GLU A 76 16.38 -53.41 3.14
CA GLU A 76 16.24 -54.88 3.23
C GLU A 76 17.19 -55.64 2.28
N GLY A 77 17.87 -54.95 1.37
CA GLY A 77 18.79 -55.52 0.38
C GLY A 77 20.24 -55.78 0.86
N TYR A 78 20.52 -55.74 2.17
CA TYR A 78 21.84 -56.06 2.76
C TYR A 78 21.75 -57.15 3.83
#